data_AF-A0A1L8RBD1-F1
#
_entry.id   AF-A0A1L8RBD1-F1
#
_cell.length_a   1.000
_cell.length_b   1.000
_cell.length_c   1.000
_cell.angle_alpha   90.00
_cell.angle_beta   90.00
_cell.angle_gamma   90.00
#
_symmetry.space_group_name_H-M   'P 1'
#
loop_
_entity.id
_entity.type
_entity.pdbx_description
1 polymer ?
#
loop_
_entity_poly.entity_id
_entity_poly.type
_entity_poly.pdbx_seq_one_letter_code
_entity_poly.pdbx_strand_id
1 'polypeptide(L)'
;MYQGFEGRFSEVKNFYFRLYQGFEGRFSEVKNFYFRLYQGFEGRFSEVKNFYFRLYQGFEGRFSEVKNFYFRLYQGFEGRFSEVKNFYFRLYQGFEGRFSRCCLLNKHL
;
A
#
# COMPACT_ATOMS: atom_id res chain seq x y z
N MET A 1 -17.96 -1.71 15.70
CA MET A 1 -16.77 -0.86 15.48
C MET A 1 -15.55 -1.68 15.84
N TYR A 2 -14.78 -2.18 14.87
CA TYR A 2 -13.48 -2.78 15.18
C TYR A 2 -12.50 -1.64 15.48
N GLN A 3 -11.82 -1.71 16.62
CA GLN A 3 -10.77 -0.77 17.03
C GLN A 3 -9.64 -0.81 15.98
N GLY A 4 -9.68 0.14 15.04
CA GLY A 4 -8.58 0.34 14.11
C GLY A 4 -7.39 0.96 14.83
N PHE A 5 -6.18 0.62 14.39
CA PHE A 5 -4.98 1.32 14.81
C PHE A 5 -4.80 2.56 13.92
N GLU A 6 -4.64 3.73 14.51
CA GLU A 6 -4.28 4.97 13.82
C GLU A 6 -2.85 5.38 14.17
N GLY A 7 -2.05 5.77 13.19
CA GLY A 7 -0.70 6.26 13.45
C GLY A 7 -0.13 7.20 12.39
N ARG A 8 0.77 8.08 12.84
CA ARG A 8 1.59 8.96 11.98
C ARG A 8 3.06 8.64 12.21
N PHE A 9 3.78 8.40 11.12
CA PHE A 9 5.18 7.98 11.19
C PHE A 9 6.01 8.72 10.14
N SER A 10 7.18 9.20 10.55
CA SER A 10 8.15 9.89 9.71
C SER A 10 9.54 9.28 9.89
N GLU A 11 10.39 9.40 8.88
CA GLU A 11 11.80 8.95 8.92
C GLU A 11 11.96 7.47 9.29
N VAL A 12 11.02 6.63 8.84
CA VAL A 12 11.02 5.22 9.22
C VAL A 12 11.93 4.41 8.30
N LYS A 13 13.02 3.90 8.88
CA LYS A 13 13.91 2.99 8.16
C LYS A 13 13.21 1.70 7.74
N ASN A 14 12.54 1.03 8.67
CA ASN A 14 11.72 -0.13 8.34
C ASN A 14 10.45 -0.18 9.20
N PHE A 15 9.31 -0.43 8.58
CA PHE A 15 8.03 -0.60 9.25
C PHE A 15 7.46 -1.97 8.91
N TYR A 16 7.12 -2.74 9.95
CA TYR A 16 6.57 -4.08 9.82
C TYR A 16 5.41 -4.27 10.78
N PHE A 17 4.27 -4.74 10.27
CA PHE A 17 3.16 -5.13 11.13
C PHE A 17 2.28 -6.19 10.48
N ARG A 18 1.54 -6.89 11.34
CA ARG A 18 0.47 -7.80 10.95
C ARG A 18 -0.72 -7.50 11.84
N LEU A 19 -1.86 -7.21 11.24
CA LEU A 19 -3.12 -7.06 11.98
C LEU A 19 -4.20 -7.92 11.32
N TYR A 20 -5.19 -8.27 12.12
CA TYR A 20 -6.40 -8.92 11.64
C TYR A 20 -7.46 -7.91 11.21
N GLN A 21 -7.44 -6.70 11.77
CA GLN A 21 -8.46 -5.66 11.62
C GLN A 21 -7.89 -4.39 10.97
N GLY A 22 -8.79 -3.45 10.70
CA GLY A 22 -8.52 -2.19 10.02
C GLY A 22 -7.33 -1.40 10.57
N PHE A 23 -6.56 -0.79 9.67
CA PHE A 23 -5.47 0.12 10.02
C PHE A 23 -5.62 1.41 9.21
N GLU A 24 -5.50 2.55 9.87
CA GLU A 24 -5.35 3.85 9.23
C GLU A 24 -3.97 4.42 9.53
N GLY A 25 -3.26 4.93 8.52
CA GLY A 25 -2.01 5.62 8.84
C GLY A 25 -1.45 6.55 7.79
N ARG A 26 -0.59 7.44 8.26
CA ARG A 26 0.15 8.40 7.44
C ARG A 26 1.65 8.19 7.62
N PHE A 27 2.34 8.06 6.50
CA PHE A 27 3.76 7.71 6.46
C PHE A 27 4.52 8.64 5.53
N SER A 28 5.63 9.18 6.00
CA SER A 28 6.59 9.93 5.21
C SER A 28 7.99 9.35 5.36
N GLU A 29 8.78 9.44 4.29
CA GLU A 29 10.21 9.08 4.29
C GLU A 29 10.46 7.64 4.78
N VAL A 30 9.73 6.70 4.19
CA VAL A 30 9.85 5.28 4.57
C VAL A 30 10.76 4.55 3.61
N LYS A 31 11.85 3.99 4.12
CA LYS A 31 12.74 3.19 3.26
C LYS A 31 12.13 1.84 2.92
N ASN A 32 11.50 1.18 3.90
CA ASN A 32 10.98 -0.18 3.76
C ASN A 32 9.65 -0.33 4.50
N PHE A 33 8.56 -0.55 3.78
CA PHE A 33 7.23 -0.74 4.35
C PHE A 33 6.69 -2.11 4.00
N TYR A 34 6.36 -2.89 5.02
CA TYR A 34 5.90 -4.26 4.85
C TYR A 34 4.74 -4.56 5.78
N PHE A 35 3.62 -5.04 5.24
CA PHE A 35 2.53 -5.48 6.10
C PHE A 35 1.74 -6.65 5.54
N ARG A 36 1.03 -7.31 6.46
CA ARG A 36 -0.01 -8.28 6.13
C ARG A 36 -1.29 -7.95 6.89
N LEU A 37 -2.38 -7.82 6.16
CA LEU A 37 -3.69 -7.54 6.73
C LEU A 37 -4.74 -8.51 6.20
N TYR A 38 -5.70 -8.84 7.06
CA TYR A 38 -6.87 -9.62 6.68
C TYR A 38 -8.00 -8.71 6.18
N GLN A 39 -8.28 -7.61 6.90
CA GLN A 39 -9.34 -6.68 6.52
C GLN A 39 -8.90 -5.24 6.68
N GLY A 40 -9.20 -4.43 5.67
CA GLY A 40 -9.23 -2.98 5.75
C GLY A 40 -7.85 -2.33 5.94
N PHE A 41 -7.41 -1.57 4.96
CA PHE A 41 -6.31 -0.65 5.14
C PHE A 41 -6.65 0.67 4.48
N GLU A 42 -6.51 1.77 5.22
CA GLU A 42 -6.50 3.11 4.65
C GLU A 42 -5.13 3.75 4.95
N GLY A 43 -4.49 4.35 3.95
CA GLY A 43 -3.26 5.06 4.25
C GLY A 43 -2.77 6.05 3.21
N ARG A 44 -1.95 6.98 3.70
CA ARG A 44 -1.27 7.97 2.88
C ARG A 44 0.23 7.83 3.03
N PHE A 45 0.91 7.74 1.90
CA PHE A 45 2.34 7.46 1.83
C PHE A 45 3.03 8.50 0.96
N SER A 46 4.11 9.07 1.47
CA SER A 46 5.02 9.94 0.73
C SER A 46 6.44 9.41 0.84
N GLU A 47 7.17 9.47 -0.26
CA GLU A 47 8.60 9.14 -0.31
C GLU A 47 8.90 7.73 0.23
N VAL A 48 8.29 6.73 -0.41
CA VAL A 48 8.51 5.34 -0.03
C VAL A 48 9.46 4.67 -1.00
N LYS A 49 10.59 4.15 -0.50
CA LYS A 49 11.52 3.45 -1.37
C LYS A 49 11.02 2.05 -1.75
N ASN A 50 10.59 1.25 -0.77
CA ASN A 50 10.04 -0.09 -1.02
C ASN A 50 8.73 -0.27 -0.26
N PHE A 51 7.66 -0.53 -0.99
CA PHE A 51 6.34 -0.82 -0.45
C PHE A 51 5.93 -2.24 -0.81
N TYR A 52 5.67 -3.05 0.20
CA TYR A 52 5.23 -4.43 0.04
C TYR A 52 4.02 -4.71 0.91
N PHE A 53 2.99 -5.32 0.35
CA PHE A 53 1.93 -5.88 1.18
C PHE A 53 1.25 -7.11 0.65
N ARG A 54 0.63 -7.83 1.60
CA ARG A 54 -0.39 -8.83 1.29
C ARG A 54 -1.66 -8.48 2.04
N LEU A 55 -2.76 -8.35 1.29
CA LEU A 55 -4.04 -8.00 1.88
C LEU A 55 -5.15 -8.91 1.32
N TYR A 56 -6.03 -9.39 2.19
CA TYR A 56 -7.14 -10.25 1.78
C TYR A 56 -8.33 -9.42 1.29
N GLN A 57 -8.76 -8.40 2.04
CA GLN A 57 -9.94 -7.62 1.68
C GLN A 57 -9.80 -6.14 2.00
N GLY A 58 -10.05 -5.28 1.01
CA GLY A 58 -10.22 -3.83 1.18
C GLY A 58 -8.92 -3.08 1.46
N PHE A 59 -8.36 -2.47 0.42
CA PHE A 59 -7.25 -1.53 0.52
C PHE A 59 -7.66 -0.21 -0.14
N GLU A 60 -7.53 0.89 0.59
CA GLU A 60 -7.57 2.24 0.05
C GLU A 60 -6.24 2.95 0.35
N GLY A 61 -5.62 3.57 -0.65
CA GLY A 61 -4.37 4.27 -0.41
C GLY A 61 -4.04 5.39 -1.37
N ARG A 62 -3.32 6.39 -0.85
CA ARG A 62 -2.73 7.47 -1.65
C ARG A 62 -1.22 7.43 -1.53
N PHE A 63 -0.56 7.44 -2.68
CA PHE A 63 0.87 7.22 -2.79
C PHE A 63 1.51 8.33 -3.59
N SER A 64 2.52 8.97 -2.99
CA SER A 64 3.41 9.90 -3.64
C SER A 64 4.84 9.39 -3.57
N GLU A 65 5.53 9.43 -4.71
CA GLU A 65 6.94 9.09 -4.83
C GLU A 65 7.29 7.70 -4.27
N VAL A 66 6.74 6.65 -4.90
CA VAL A 66 7.08 5.28 -4.56
C VAL A 66 8.04 4.69 -5.58
N LYS A 67 9.22 4.27 -5.13
CA LYS A 67 10.21 3.69 -6.06
C LYS A 67 9.83 2.27 -6.47
N ASN A 68 9.55 1.41 -5.50
CA ASN A 68 9.14 0.02 -5.76
C ASN A 68 7.83 -0.27 -5.02
N PHE A 69 6.79 -0.62 -5.79
CA PHE A 69 5.50 -1.00 -5.26
C PHE A 69 5.21 -2.45 -5.61
N TYR A 70 5.07 -3.30 -4.59
CA TYR A 70 4.70 -4.69 -4.75
C TYR A 70 3.49 -5.00 -3.89
N PHE A 71 2.49 -5.69 -4.46
CA PHE A 71 1.43 -6.24 -3.63
C PHE A 71 0.80 -7.51 -4.15
N ARG A 72 0.19 -8.22 -3.20
CA ARG A 72 -0.73 -9.32 -3.47
C ARG A 72 -2.05 -9.03 -2.78
N LEU A 73 -3.11 -8.91 -3.56
CA LEU A 73 -4.43 -8.60 -3.05
C LEU A 73 -5.50 -9.56 -3.58
N TYR A 74 -6.34 -10.06 -2.69
CA TYR A 74 -7.41 -10.98 -3.05
C TYR A 74 -8.67 -10.24 -3.50
N GLN A 75 -9.12 -9.22 -2.77
CA GLN A 75 -10.33 -8.48 -3.10
C GLN A 75 -10.25 -6.99 -2.74
N GLY A 76 -10.65 -6.13 -3.68
CA GLY A 76 -10.98 -4.72 -3.43
C GLY A 76 -9.76 -3.85 -3.14
N PHE A 77 -9.12 -3.36 -4.20
CA PHE A 77 -8.07 -2.34 -4.14
C PHE A 77 -8.56 -1.05 -4.77
N GLU A 78 -8.46 0.06 -4.04
CA GLU A 78 -8.55 1.42 -4.56
C GLU A 78 -7.25 2.17 -4.24
N GLY A 79 -6.64 2.79 -5.25
CA GLY A 79 -5.37 3.48 -5.06
C GLY A 79 -5.18 4.66 -5.97
N ARG A 80 -4.61 5.75 -5.43
CA ARG A 80 -4.17 6.91 -6.21
C ARG A 80 -2.66 7.05 -6.12
N PHE A 81 -2.02 7.17 -7.27
CA PHE A 81 -0.57 7.15 -7.42
C PHE A 81 -0.11 8.37 -8.21
N SER A 82 0.68 9.26 -7.60
CA SER A 82 1.24 10.40 -8.33
C SER A 82 2.50 10.01 -9.09
N GLU A 83 3.48 9.39 -8.42
CA GLU A 83 4.73 8.95 -9.03
C GLU A 83 5.12 7.54 -8.54
N VAL A 84 5.10 6.56 -9.44
CA VAL A 84 5.58 5.21 -9.15
C VAL A 84 6.55 4.75 -10.22
N LYS A 85 7.76 4.36 -9.80
CA LYS A 85 8.80 3.92 -10.74
C LYS A 85 8.64 2.47 -11.18
N ASN A 86 8.40 1.55 -10.24
CA ASN A 86 8.18 0.15 -10.55
C ASN A 86 6.93 -0.35 -9.84
N PHE A 87 5.97 -0.89 -10.60
CA PHE A 87 4.69 -1.35 -10.08
C PHE A 87 4.45 -2.82 -10.41
N TYR A 88 4.40 -3.64 -9.37
CA TYR A 88 4.21 -5.09 -9.45
C TYR A 88 3.00 -5.49 -8.63
N PHE A 89 2.11 -6.29 -9.22
CA PHE A 89 0.95 -6.77 -8.50
C PHE A 89 0.49 -8.14 -8.95
N ARG A 90 -0.12 -8.84 -8.00
CA ARG A 90 -1.00 -9.98 -8.24
C ARG A 90 -2.35 -9.71 -7.60
N LEU A 91 -3.38 -9.77 -8.42
CA LEU A 91 -4.76 -9.51 -8.04
C LEU A 91 -5.62 -10.72 -8.38
N TYR A 92 -6.54 -11.04 -7.46
CA TYR A 92 -7.57 -12.03 -7.74
C TYR A 92 -8.87 -11.35 -8.19
N GLN A 93 -9.35 -10.32 -7.47
CA GLN A 93 -10.57 -9.57 -7.83
C GLN A 93 -10.52 -8.09 -7.40
N GLY A 94 -11.11 -7.22 -8.22
CA GLY A 94 -11.39 -5.81 -7.90
C GLY A 94 -10.15 -4.93 -7.72
N PHE A 95 -9.80 -4.16 -8.75
CA PHE A 95 -8.73 -3.15 -8.70
C PHE A 95 -9.12 -1.89 -9.46
N GLU A 96 -9.07 -0.78 -8.74
CA GLU A 96 -9.27 0.56 -9.26
C GLU A 96 -8.06 1.43 -8.87
N GLY A 97 -7.06 1.47 -9.75
CA GLY A 97 -5.87 2.30 -9.59
C GLY A 97 -5.90 3.51 -10.53
N ARG A 98 -5.73 4.72 -10.00
CA ARG A 98 -5.52 5.94 -10.79
C ARG A 98 -4.06 6.37 -10.70
N PHE A 99 -3.41 6.53 -11.84
CA PHE A 99 -2.00 6.92 -11.92
C PHE A 99 -1.83 8.23 -12.67
N SER A 100 -1.17 9.20 -12.04
CA SER A 100 -0.86 10.49 -12.69
C SER A 100 0.44 10.41 -13.50
N ARG A 101 1.47 9.73 -12.97
CA ARG A 101 2.75 9.48 -13.64
C ARG A 101 3.25 8.09 -13.23
N CYS A 102 3.16 7.14 -14.15
CA CYS A 102 3.51 5.74 -13.89
C CYS A 102 4.61 5.25 -14.82
N CYS A 103 5.50 4.41 -14.31
CA CYS A 103 6.48 3.66 -15.07
C CYS A 103 6.27 2.14 -14.89
N LEU A 104 6.72 1.35 -15.88
CA LEU A 104 6.73 -0.13 -15.97
C LEU A 104 5.72 -0.87 -15.08
N LEU A 105 4.53 -1.09 -15.64
CA LEU A 105 3.48 -1.90 -15.03
C LEU A 105 3.71 -3.39 -15.37
N ASN A 106 4.03 -4.21 -14.37
CA ASN A 106 4.15 -5.67 -14.56
C ASN A 106 3.05 -6.40 -13.78
N LYS A 107 2.04 -6.87 -14.53
CA LYS A 107 0.96 -7.70 -14.03
C LYS A 107 1.37 -9.18 -14.14
N HIS A 108 1.60 -9.84 -13.01
CA HIS A 108 1.75 -11.29 -12.99
C HIS A 108 0.42 -11.92 -12.58
N LEU A 109 -0.24 -12.56 -13.56
CA LEU A 109 -1.42 -13.41 -13.34
C LEU A 109 -1.01 -14.61 -12.47
#